data_AF-A0A9X2K5E6-F1
#
_entry.id   AF-A0A9X2K5E6-F1
#
_cell.length_a   1.000
_cell.length_b   1.000
_cell.length_c   1.000
_cell.angle_alpha   90.00
_cell.angle_beta   90.00
_cell.angle_gamma   90.00
#
_symmetry.space_group_name_H-M   'P 1'
#
loop_
_entity.id
_entity.type
_entity.pdbx_description
1 polymer ?
#
loop_
_entity_poly.entity_id
_entity_poly.type
_entity_poly.pdbx_seq_one_letter_code
_entity_poly.pdbx_strand_id
1 'polypeptide(L)'
;MTRRSGSRRLLAAAVTAVAVISAGTLQLGGTAAWAAAPTSPESPGELLVPQVEEGSEQIRDPDGDEEALDPGSGEDCEVTDAAPDESAFEVTAIDRDRVPRHARPALARSARDDRVSIPPPDEANAQQRYFGVDYTLPAGVELTCVRVDLLDTSPKARGAVLQTVTQAAPTADGGEGVKSVGRGRLKVRVTFDEQHPSKVSSKPSQVTRIGYRVSLYGRGQDGAVVTTSKDSASLFPLWRLPAGIGRFGTRSEDGDDWCSSFTHGWLSVAADRALLPEINDVSGEHARNLGHQTHLTGNDLDTFHLYRFAGVRAGAAGSGGLNYDKLVAATKAAMNGGEEGLRQVRDWAQTTRTRLGRLIDDKNVVRIYYAAGSRVKGDSRFAVGWAAALLREGAYTFTNAKKERMELDLGIGAWSRIDNPIIREKDFRTDHNDHLHVALSETKRK
;
A
#
# COMPACT_ATOMS: atom_id res chain seq x y z
N MET A 1 20.24 -70.57 41.90
CA MET A 1 20.67 -69.18 42.10
C MET A 1 19.68 -68.25 41.39
N THR A 2 19.08 -67.36 42.18
CA THR A 2 18.41 -66.07 41.84
C THR A 2 17.38 -66.00 40.70
N ARG A 3 16.11 -65.93 41.15
CA ARG A 3 14.94 -65.31 40.49
C ARG A 3 15.21 -63.88 40.02
N ARG A 4 14.54 -63.45 38.95
CA ARG A 4 13.84 -62.15 38.92
C ARG A 4 12.69 -62.14 37.91
N SER A 5 11.49 -61.93 38.46
CA SER A 5 10.24 -61.60 37.78
C SER A 5 10.20 -60.11 37.43
N GLY A 6 9.61 -59.76 36.29
CA GLY A 6 9.36 -58.37 35.89
C GLY A 6 8.06 -58.24 35.11
N SER A 7 7.04 -57.76 35.82
CA SER A 7 5.62 -57.57 35.51
C SER A 7 5.28 -56.87 34.18
N ARG A 8 4.31 -57.43 33.44
CA ARG A 8 3.51 -56.73 32.42
C ARG A 8 2.45 -55.87 33.11
N ARG A 9 2.38 -54.58 32.77
CA ARG A 9 1.24 -53.70 33.10
C ARG A 9 0.45 -53.41 31.83
N LEU A 10 -0.79 -53.90 31.81
CA LEU A 10 -1.90 -53.38 31.01
C LEU A 10 -2.36 -52.07 31.63
N LEU A 11 -2.61 -51.04 30.82
CA LEU A 11 -3.45 -49.91 31.20
C LEU A 11 -4.34 -49.52 30.02
N ALA A 12 -5.61 -49.41 30.36
CA ALA A 12 -6.77 -49.31 29.49
C ALA A 12 -6.91 -47.94 28.82
N ALA A 13 -7.38 -47.94 27.58
CA ALA A 13 -7.88 -46.76 26.89
C ALA A 13 -9.31 -46.46 27.37
N ALA A 14 -9.50 -45.31 28.02
CA ALA A 14 -10.82 -44.74 28.27
C ALA A 14 -11.20 -43.83 27.10
N VAL A 15 -12.22 -44.23 26.34
CA VAL A 15 -12.87 -43.42 25.31
C VAL A 15 -14.02 -42.69 25.97
N THR A 16 -13.90 -41.38 26.15
CA THR A 16 -15.00 -40.53 26.62
C THR A 16 -15.72 -39.95 25.40
N ALA A 17 -16.93 -40.44 25.14
CA ALA A 17 -17.86 -39.84 24.20
C ALA A 17 -18.44 -38.56 24.80
N VAL A 18 -18.31 -37.43 24.10
CA VAL A 18 -19.01 -36.18 24.42
C VAL A 18 -20.17 -36.04 23.45
N ALA A 19 -21.38 -36.05 24.00
CA ALA A 19 -22.62 -35.81 23.29
C ALA A 19 -22.73 -34.31 22.92
N VAL A 20 -23.03 -34.04 21.65
CA VAL A 20 -23.38 -32.71 21.15
C VAL A 20 -24.87 -32.51 21.38
N ILE A 21 -25.23 -31.58 22.27
CA ILE A 21 -26.61 -31.10 22.43
C ILE A 21 -26.78 -29.86 21.55
N SER A 22 -27.67 -30.00 20.57
CA SER A 22 -28.14 -28.93 19.69
C SER A 22 -29.30 -28.17 20.35
N ALA A 23 -29.12 -26.88 20.61
CA ALA A 23 -30.18 -25.90 20.85
C ALA A 23 -29.54 -24.50 20.71
N GLY A 24 -30.13 -23.47 20.12
CA GLY A 24 -31.41 -23.28 19.47
C GLY A 24 -31.38 -21.89 18.83
N THR A 25 -32.09 -21.74 17.72
CA THR A 25 -32.38 -20.47 17.06
C THR A 25 -33.19 -19.56 17.97
N LEU A 26 -32.72 -18.32 18.18
CA LEU A 26 -33.53 -17.23 18.69
C LEU A 26 -33.19 -15.95 17.93
N GLN A 27 -34.23 -15.39 17.33
CA GLN A 27 -34.25 -14.28 16.40
C GLN A 27 -35.14 -13.20 17.01
N LEU A 28 -34.54 -12.08 17.42
CA LEU A 28 -35.16 -10.81 17.80
C LEU A 28 -34.02 -9.77 17.62
N GLY A 29 -34.11 -8.65 16.89
CA GLY A 29 -35.24 -7.82 16.51
C GLY A 29 -35.03 -6.43 17.12
N GLY A 30 -34.84 -5.40 16.28
CA GLY A 30 -34.72 -3.97 16.65
C GLY A 30 -33.26 -3.51 16.84
N THR A 31 -32.81 -2.33 16.43
CA THR A 31 -33.40 -1.02 16.02
C THR A 31 -32.37 -0.36 15.05
N ALA A 32 -32.60 0.72 14.30
CA ALA A 32 -33.17 1.99 14.68
C ALA A 32 -33.48 2.85 13.43
N ALA A 33 -34.69 3.39 13.38
CA ALA A 33 -34.86 4.76 12.87
C ALA A 33 -34.27 5.72 13.92
N TRP A 34 -33.84 6.90 13.51
CA TRP A 34 -34.04 8.20 14.19
C TRP A 34 -33.31 9.24 13.33
N ALA A 35 -34.12 9.94 12.53
CA ALA A 35 -33.75 11.20 11.93
C ALA A 35 -34.07 12.31 12.95
N ALA A 36 -33.10 13.17 13.23
CA ALA A 36 -33.34 14.50 13.77
C ALA A 36 -32.10 15.37 13.48
N ALA A 37 -32.30 16.37 12.63
CA ALA A 37 -31.39 17.50 12.50
C ALA A 37 -31.41 18.34 13.80
N PRO A 38 -30.35 19.13 14.03
CA PRO A 38 -30.60 20.53 14.36
C PRO A 38 -29.71 21.51 13.59
N THR A 39 -30.38 22.43 12.90
CA THR A 39 -30.19 23.90 12.89
C THR A 39 -28.80 24.46 13.22
N SER A 40 -28.19 25.08 12.22
CA SER A 40 -27.15 26.10 12.35
C SER A 40 -27.68 27.37 13.03
N PRO A 41 -26.85 28.05 13.84
CA PRO A 41 -26.98 29.49 14.06
C PRO A 41 -26.01 30.29 13.19
N GLU A 42 -26.49 31.46 12.79
CA GLU A 42 -25.87 32.49 11.96
C GLU A 42 -24.73 33.25 12.67
N SER A 43 -23.69 33.58 11.87
CA SER A 43 -23.00 34.90 11.77
C SER A 43 -22.10 35.42 12.92
N PRO A 44 -21.26 36.47 12.71
CA PRO A 44 -20.77 37.13 11.47
C PRO A 44 -19.25 37.44 11.42
N GLY A 45 -18.76 37.87 10.24
CA GLY A 45 -18.04 39.16 10.12
C GLY A 45 -16.52 39.18 9.86
N GLU A 46 -16.15 40.14 8.99
CA GLU A 46 -14.83 40.74 8.69
C GLU A 46 -13.89 39.96 7.74
N LEU A 47 -13.88 40.28 6.44
CA LEU A 47 -13.14 41.38 5.76
C LEU A 47 -11.66 41.43 6.11
N LEU A 48 -10.80 41.16 5.12
CA LEU A 48 -9.70 42.04 4.70
C LEU A 48 -9.10 41.53 3.39
N VAL A 49 -9.27 42.33 2.35
CA VAL A 49 -8.57 42.26 1.05
C VAL A 49 -7.26 43.03 1.19
N PRO A 50 -6.17 42.61 0.53
CA PRO A 50 -5.18 43.56 0.07
C PRO A 50 -5.12 43.59 -1.46
N GLN A 51 -5.29 44.81 -1.98
CA GLN A 51 -4.89 45.22 -3.32
C GLN A 51 -3.37 45.10 -3.45
N VAL A 52 -2.89 44.68 -4.62
CA VAL A 52 -1.53 44.97 -5.07
C VAL A 52 -1.60 45.48 -6.51
N GLU A 53 -0.83 46.53 -6.71
CA GLU A 53 -0.92 47.57 -7.72
C GLU A 53 -0.51 47.15 -9.13
N GLU A 54 -1.12 47.86 -10.09
CA GLU A 54 -0.70 48.00 -11.48
C GLU A 54 0.57 48.84 -11.60
N GLY A 55 1.42 48.50 -12.57
CA GLY A 55 2.36 49.46 -13.17
C GLY A 55 3.65 48.84 -13.69
N SER A 56 3.77 48.68 -15.01
CA SER A 56 4.79 49.38 -15.82
C SER A 56 4.86 48.84 -17.26
N GLU A 57 4.49 49.74 -18.16
CA GLU A 57 5.20 50.14 -19.38
C GLU A 57 5.62 49.11 -20.45
N GLN A 58 4.98 49.32 -21.60
CA GLN A 58 5.40 48.96 -22.94
C GLN A 58 6.79 49.51 -23.28
N ILE A 59 7.66 48.66 -23.80
CA ILE A 59 8.70 49.04 -24.75
C ILE A 59 8.53 48.14 -25.98
N ARG A 60 8.18 48.77 -27.10
CA ARG A 60 8.33 48.24 -28.46
C ARG A 60 9.77 48.48 -28.88
N ASP A 61 10.39 47.51 -29.53
CA ASP A 61 11.30 47.78 -30.65
C ASP A 61 11.17 46.65 -31.71
N PRO A 62 11.46 46.96 -32.98
CA PRO A 62 11.04 46.19 -34.14
C PRO A 62 12.18 45.38 -34.80
N ASP A 63 11.80 44.52 -35.74
CA ASP A 63 12.63 43.95 -36.80
C ASP A 63 13.83 43.09 -36.38
N GLY A 64 13.57 41.79 -36.30
CA GLY A 64 14.58 40.74 -36.32
C GLY A 64 14.04 39.55 -37.11
N ASP A 65 14.32 39.52 -38.41
CA ASP A 65 14.15 38.37 -39.28
C ASP A 65 15.07 37.23 -38.79
N GLU A 66 14.55 36.36 -37.93
CA GLU A 66 15.09 35.02 -37.74
C GLU A 66 14.13 34.04 -38.40
N GLU A 67 14.61 33.37 -39.45
CA GLU A 67 13.97 32.21 -40.04
C GLU A 67 13.72 31.16 -38.95
N ALA A 68 12.50 31.16 -38.42
CA ALA A 68 11.98 30.07 -37.65
C ALA A 68 11.98 28.84 -38.55
N LEU A 69 12.90 27.91 -38.28
CA LEU A 69 12.75 26.53 -38.68
C LEU A 69 11.39 26.07 -38.20
N ASP A 70 10.49 25.87 -39.14
CA ASP A 70 9.20 25.21 -38.97
C ASP A 70 9.41 23.96 -38.12
N PRO A 71 8.90 23.90 -36.86
CA PRO A 71 8.89 22.66 -36.10
C PRO A 71 7.91 21.76 -36.82
N GLY A 72 8.47 21.00 -37.77
CA GLY A 72 7.75 20.20 -38.75
C GLY A 72 6.56 19.50 -38.14
N SER A 73 5.45 19.60 -38.87
CA SER A 73 4.29 18.71 -38.78
C SER A 73 4.70 17.38 -38.19
N GLY A 74 4.18 17.07 -37.00
CA GLY A 74 4.23 15.73 -36.45
C GLY A 74 3.58 14.80 -37.46
N GLU A 75 4.38 14.22 -38.34
CA GLU A 75 3.98 13.03 -39.07
C GLU A 75 3.69 12.02 -37.98
N ASP A 76 2.39 11.72 -37.83
CA ASP A 76 1.89 10.72 -36.90
C ASP A 76 2.79 9.49 -36.98
N CYS A 77 3.16 8.95 -35.82
CA CYS A 77 3.92 7.71 -35.67
C CYS A 77 3.14 6.49 -36.20
N GLU A 78 2.55 6.55 -37.39
CA GLU A 78 1.86 5.47 -38.08
C GLU A 78 2.89 4.49 -38.62
N VAL A 79 3.31 3.56 -37.75
CA VAL A 79 4.18 2.44 -38.12
C VAL A 79 3.36 1.15 -38.16
N THR A 80 3.45 0.44 -39.29
CA THR A 80 2.97 -0.94 -39.39
C THR A 80 4.09 -1.90 -38.99
N ASP A 81 3.75 -3.00 -38.32
CA ASP A 81 4.74 -3.97 -37.85
C ASP A 81 5.47 -4.60 -39.05
N ALA A 82 6.72 -4.21 -39.28
CA ALA A 82 7.61 -4.85 -40.26
C ALA A 82 8.27 -6.09 -39.65
N ALA A 83 8.61 -7.09 -40.48
CA ALA A 83 9.39 -8.22 -40.02
C ALA A 83 10.81 -7.76 -39.63
N PRO A 84 11.39 -8.27 -38.52
CA PRO A 84 12.76 -7.96 -38.16
C PRO A 84 13.72 -8.46 -39.25
N ASP A 85 14.54 -7.56 -39.78
CA ASP A 85 15.63 -7.87 -40.72
C ASP A 85 16.92 -8.17 -39.94
N GLU A 86 17.89 -8.88 -40.55
CA GLU A 86 19.22 -9.16 -39.99
C GLU A 86 20.14 -7.90 -39.97
N SER A 87 19.54 -6.73 -39.76
CA SER A 87 20.23 -5.45 -39.69
C SER A 87 20.95 -5.27 -38.35
N ALA A 88 21.99 -4.44 -38.31
CA ALA A 88 22.67 -4.04 -37.07
C ALA A 88 21.80 -3.15 -36.14
N PHE A 89 20.51 -2.96 -36.46
CA PHE A 89 19.57 -2.22 -35.63
C PHE A 89 19.07 -3.11 -34.49
N GLU A 90 19.44 -2.78 -33.26
CA GLU A 90 19.11 -3.63 -32.11
C GLU A 90 18.86 -2.79 -30.86
N VAL A 91 17.89 -3.18 -30.04
CA VAL A 91 17.80 -2.76 -28.64
C VAL A 91 18.76 -3.62 -27.81
N THR A 92 19.86 -3.05 -27.35
CA THR A 92 20.92 -3.79 -26.67
C THR A 92 20.65 -3.96 -25.17
N ALA A 93 20.03 -2.99 -24.52
CA ALA A 93 19.66 -3.08 -23.09
C ALA A 93 18.43 -2.25 -22.72
N ILE A 94 17.74 -2.68 -21.65
CA ILE A 94 16.65 -1.93 -21.01
C ILE A 94 16.96 -1.81 -19.52
N ASP A 95 17.31 -0.59 -19.11
CA ASP A 95 17.53 -0.20 -17.73
C ASP A 95 16.21 0.22 -17.09
N ARG A 96 15.69 -0.63 -16.22
CA ARG A 96 14.50 -0.32 -15.42
C ARG A 96 14.84 0.79 -14.43
N ASP A 97 14.07 1.87 -14.47
CA ASP A 97 13.96 2.74 -13.31
C ASP A 97 13.36 1.90 -12.16
N ARG A 98 13.87 2.09 -10.95
CA ARG A 98 13.43 1.32 -9.80
C ARG A 98 13.39 2.26 -8.62
N VAL A 99 12.27 2.27 -7.91
CA VAL A 99 12.04 3.23 -6.84
C VAL A 99 12.90 2.85 -5.63
N PRO A 100 13.71 3.77 -5.08
CA PRO A 100 14.46 3.50 -3.87
C PRO A 100 13.51 3.21 -2.69
N ARG A 101 13.77 2.12 -1.97
CA ARG A 101 12.95 1.72 -0.82
C ARG A 101 13.19 2.55 0.44
N HIS A 102 14.17 3.46 0.40
CA HIS A 102 14.63 4.16 1.59
C HIS A 102 15.06 5.59 1.25
N ALA A 103 14.65 6.57 2.06
CA ALA A 103 15.01 7.98 1.84
C ALA A 103 16.51 8.25 2.01
N ARG A 104 17.19 7.54 2.94
CA ARG A 104 18.66 7.58 3.08
C ARG A 104 19.37 7.08 1.80
N PRO A 105 20.21 7.91 1.15
CA PRO A 105 20.91 7.57 -0.09
C PRO A 105 21.77 6.30 -0.03
N ALA A 106 22.36 6.01 1.12
CA ALA A 106 23.22 4.83 1.32
C ALA A 106 22.46 3.50 1.23
N LEU A 107 21.17 3.49 1.60
CA LEU A 107 20.30 2.29 1.56
C LEU A 107 19.40 2.27 0.30
N ALA A 108 19.13 3.44 -0.27
CA ALA A 108 18.42 3.62 -1.54
C ALA A 108 19.06 2.87 -2.72
N ARG A 109 20.39 2.72 -2.71
CA ARG A 109 21.13 2.07 -3.81
C ARG A 109 20.96 0.55 -3.83
N SER A 110 20.82 -0.10 -2.67
CA SER A 110 20.77 -1.56 -2.53
C SER A 110 19.35 -2.12 -2.44
N ALA A 111 18.37 -1.31 -2.04
CA ALA A 111 16.98 -1.70 -1.92
C ALA A 111 16.14 -0.91 -2.91
N ARG A 112 15.88 -1.49 -4.09
CA ARG A 112 15.08 -0.88 -5.15
C ARG A 112 13.88 -1.76 -5.49
N ASP A 113 12.73 -1.15 -5.77
CA ASP A 113 11.49 -1.87 -6.05
C ASP A 113 11.16 -1.94 -7.55
N ASP A 114 10.62 -3.08 -7.97
CA ASP A 114 10.24 -3.44 -9.34
C ASP A 114 8.71 -3.34 -9.53
N ARG A 115 8.06 -2.50 -8.73
CA ARG A 115 6.61 -2.31 -8.77
C ARG A 115 6.21 -1.13 -9.65
N VAL A 116 5.11 -1.32 -10.37
CA VAL A 116 4.52 -0.28 -11.22
C VAL A 116 3.00 -0.32 -11.05
N SER A 117 2.42 0.85 -10.81
CA SER A 117 0.98 1.05 -10.69
C SER A 117 0.28 0.99 -12.05
N ILE A 118 -0.79 0.20 -12.12
CA ILE A 118 -1.73 0.15 -13.25
C ILE A 118 -3.03 0.83 -12.80
N PRO A 119 -3.31 2.05 -13.26
CA PRO A 119 -4.56 2.75 -12.94
C PRO A 119 -5.80 1.99 -13.43
N PRO A 120 -6.97 2.27 -12.83
CA PRO A 120 -8.25 1.86 -13.38
C PRO A 120 -8.42 2.30 -14.84
N PRO A 121 -9.31 1.64 -15.60
CA PRO A 121 -9.65 2.10 -16.94
C PRO A 121 -10.03 3.58 -16.95
N ASP A 122 -9.52 4.28 -17.97
CA ASP A 122 -9.67 5.70 -18.25
C ASP A 122 -8.97 6.64 -17.27
N GLU A 123 -8.11 6.12 -16.38
CA GLU A 123 -7.28 6.92 -15.48
C GLU A 123 -5.80 6.93 -15.89
N ALA A 124 -5.11 8.02 -15.54
CA ALA A 124 -3.66 8.20 -15.70
C ALA A 124 -2.91 7.93 -14.39
N ASN A 125 -1.60 7.70 -14.49
CA ASN A 125 -0.74 7.78 -13.32
C ASN A 125 -0.51 9.25 -12.95
N ALA A 126 -0.50 9.55 -11.65
CA ALA A 126 -0.12 10.89 -11.18
C ALA A 126 1.40 11.10 -11.30
N GLN A 127 2.17 10.01 -11.20
CA GLN A 127 3.61 10.00 -11.33
C GLN A 127 4.05 9.19 -12.54
N GLN A 128 5.05 9.69 -13.24
CA GLN A 128 5.55 9.06 -14.46
C GLN A 128 6.84 8.29 -14.20
N ARG A 129 6.98 7.12 -14.83
CA ARG A 129 8.18 6.28 -14.77
C ARG A 129 8.77 6.09 -16.15
N TYR A 130 10.09 5.94 -16.18
CA TYR A 130 10.85 5.91 -17.43
C TYR A 130 11.91 4.83 -17.43
N PHE A 131 12.07 4.09 -18.52
CA PHE A 131 13.21 3.21 -18.73
C PHE A 131 14.33 3.90 -19.49
N GLY A 132 15.57 3.53 -19.17
CA GLY A 132 16.69 3.76 -20.08
C GLY A 132 16.71 2.66 -21.12
N VAL A 133 16.85 3.01 -22.40
CA VAL A 133 16.89 2.05 -23.50
C VAL A 133 18.15 2.31 -24.30
N ASP A 134 19.08 1.35 -24.28
CA ASP A 134 20.28 1.40 -25.10
C ASP A 134 20.03 0.66 -26.42
N TYR A 135 20.53 1.24 -27.51
CA TYR A 135 20.32 0.70 -28.85
C TYR A 135 21.50 1.00 -29.78
N THR A 136 21.66 0.17 -30.80
CA THR A 136 22.60 0.36 -31.90
C THR A 136 21.82 0.79 -33.12
N LEU A 137 22.17 1.91 -33.77
CA LEU A 137 21.52 2.40 -34.98
C LEU A 137 22.48 2.29 -36.17
N PRO A 138 22.10 1.61 -37.28
CA PRO A 138 22.92 1.55 -38.47
C PRO A 138 23.19 2.94 -39.08
N ALA A 139 24.33 3.11 -39.74
CA ALA A 139 24.63 4.35 -40.44
C ALA A 139 23.59 4.62 -41.55
N GLY A 140 23.12 5.86 -41.66
CA GLY A 140 22.11 6.25 -42.65
C GLY A 140 20.67 5.88 -42.30
N VAL A 141 20.42 5.34 -41.10
CA VAL A 141 19.08 5.15 -40.55
C VAL A 141 18.80 6.26 -39.53
N GLU A 142 17.63 6.88 -39.64
CA GLU A 142 17.08 7.80 -38.64
C GLU A 142 16.06 7.07 -37.76
N LEU A 143 16.12 7.27 -36.44
CA LEU A 143 15.11 6.71 -35.52
C LEU A 143 13.87 7.61 -35.53
N THR A 144 12.76 7.11 -36.06
CA THR A 144 11.54 7.91 -36.30
C THR A 144 10.45 7.65 -35.27
N CYS A 145 10.37 6.47 -34.66
CA CYS A 145 9.34 6.14 -33.69
C CYS A 145 9.81 5.15 -32.63
N VAL A 146 9.27 5.31 -31.42
CA VAL A 146 9.39 4.38 -30.31
C VAL A 146 8.00 3.99 -29.84
N ARG A 147 7.70 2.69 -29.85
CA ARG A 147 6.48 2.12 -29.28
C ARG A 147 6.81 1.33 -28.03
N VAL A 148 6.05 1.55 -26.96
CA VAL A 148 6.13 0.77 -25.72
C VAL A 148 4.80 0.08 -25.47
N ASP A 149 4.83 -1.25 -25.52
CA ASP A 149 3.68 -2.09 -25.22
C ASP A 149 3.80 -2.68 -23.81
N LEU A 150 2.81 -2.43 -22.96
CA LEU A 150 2.64 -3.14 -21.69
C LEU A 150 2.21 -4.58 -21.99
N LEU A 151 2.92 -5.54 -21.41
CA LEU A 151 2.69 -6.97 -21.58
C LEU A 151 2.17 -7.61 -20.29
N ASP A 152 1.26 -8.57 -20.41
CA ASP A 152 0.99 -9.55 -19.37
C ASP A 152 2.04 -10.67 -19.44
N THR A 153 2.97 -10.63 -18.49
CA THR A 153 4.04 -11.65 -18.36
C THR A 153 3.70 -12.68 -17.30
N SER A 154 2.44 -12.77 -16.87
CA SER A 154 1.98 -13.82 -15.97
C SER A 154 2.23 -15.19 -16.61
N PRO A 155 2.53 -16.24 -15.82
CA PRO A 155 2.92 -17.56 -16.37
C PRO A 155 1.96 -18.16 -17.41
N LYS A 156 0.69 -17.76 -17.39
CA LYS A 156 -0.35 -18.25 -18.32
C LYS A 156 -0.59 -17.36 -19.54
N ALA A 157 -0.12 -16.11 -19.52
CA ALA A 157 -0.49 -15.10 -20.50
C ALA A 157 0.41 -15.07 -21.74
N ARG A 158 1.58 -15.74 -21.68
CA ARG A 158 2.53 -15.88 -22.80
C ARG A 158 2.93 -14.53 -23.44
N GLY A 159 3.01 -13.45 -22.65
CA GLY A 159 3.43 -12.13 -23.14
C GLY A 159 2.36 -11.41 -23.97
N ALA A 160 1.08 -11.66 -23.70
CA ALA A 160 -0.01 -10.95 -24.36
C ALA A 160 0.12 -9.44 -24.16
N VAL A 161 -0.07 -8.66 -25.22
CA VAL A 161 -0.08 -7.20 -25.13
C VAL A 161 -1.36 -6.76 -24.42
N LEU A 162 -1.21 -5.98 -23.35
CA LEU A 162 -2.32 -5.37 -22.63
C LEU A 162 -2.70 -4.03 -23.26
N GLN A 163 -1.71 -3.20 -23.57
CA GLN A 163 -1.91 -1.86 -24.14
C GLN A 163 -0.58 -1.24 -24.60
N THR A 164 -0.59 -0.41 -25.63
CA THR A 164 0.50 0.55 -25.92
C THR A 164 0.43 1.75 -24.98
N VAL A 165 1.47 1.98 -24.18
CA VAL A 165 1.51 3.06 -23.16
C VAL A 165 2.26 4.30 -23.62
N THR A 166 3.07 4.20 -24.67
CA THR A 166 3.78 5.33 -25.27
C THR A 166 4.06 4.99 -26.73
N GLN A 167 3.78 5.92 -27.63
CA GLN A 167 4.10 5.81 -29.04
C GLN A 167 4.43 7.21 -29.56
N ALA A 168 5.71 7.50 -29.74
CA ALA A 168 6.15 8.84 -30.12
C ALA A 168 7.52 8.82 -30.78
N ALA A 169 7.81 9.87 -31.54
CA ALA A 169 9.15 10.15 -32.05
C ALA A 169 10.08 10.58 -30.90
N PRO A 170 11.37 10.20 -30.92
CA PRO A 170 12.33 10.72 -29.95
C PRO A 170 12.57 12.21 -30.15
N THR A 171 12.46 12.99 -29.09
CA THR A 171 12.82 14.42 -29.10
C THR A 171 13.94 14.72 -28.09
N ALA A 172 14.58 15.87 -28.20
CA ALA A 172 15.66 16.28 -27.30
C ALA A 172 15.15 16.62 -25.88
N ASP A 173 13.95 17.19 -25.78
CA ASP A 173 13.32 17.58 -24.52
C ASP A 173 12.54 16.43 -23.88
N GLY A 174 12.07 15.47 -24.68
CA GLY A 174 11.32 14.29 -24.28
C GLY A 174 9.86 14.28 -24.70
N GLY A 175 9.33 15.40 -25.23
CA GLY A 175 8.01 15.51 -25.86
C GLY A 175 6.94 14.63 -25.21
N GLU A 176 6.34 13.75 -26.00
CA GLU A 176 5.28 12.79 -25.63
C GLU A 176 5.79 11.54 -24.88
N GLY A 177 6.92 11.67 -24.18
CA GLY A 177 7.46 10.62 -23.29
C GLY A 177 8.69 9.88 -23.82
N VAL A 178 9.29 10.32 -24.94
CA VAL A 178 10.48 9.71 -25.53
C VAL A 178 11.59 10.77 -25.66
N LYS A 179 12.60 10.68 -24.79
CA LYS A 179 13.75 11.59 -24.79
C LYS A 179 15.00 10.92 -25.33
N SER A 180 15.65 11.56 -26.30
CA SER A 180 17.01 11.20 -26.69
C SER A 180 18.02 11.70 -25.64
N VAL A 181 18.87 10.80 -25.13
CA VAL A 181 19.92 11.10 -24.13
C VAL A 181 21.31 11.05 -24.77
N GLY A 182 21.37 10.84 -26.09
CA GLY A 182 22.59 10.70 -26.87
C GLY A 182 22.39 9.76 -28.07
N ARG A 183 23.48 9.45 -28.78
CA ARG A 183 23.43 8.72 -30.07
C ARG A 183 22.99 7.25 -29.99
N GLY A 184 22.86 6.67 -28.80
CA GLY A 184 22.49 5.25 -28.63
C GLY A 184 21.72 4.98 -27.34
N ARG A 185 21.10 6.02 -26.75
CA ARG A 185 20.34 5.89 -25.52
C ARG A 185 19.09 6.76 -25.52
N LEU A 186 17.97 6.17 -25.13
CA LEU A 186 16.70 6.84 -24.92
C LEU A 186 16.31 6.77 -23.45
N LYS A 187 15.49 7.74 -23.03
CA LYS A 187 14.68 7.66 -21.82
C LYS A 187 13.21 7.63 -22.26
N VAL A 188 12.53 6.52 -21.98
CA VAL A 188 11.20 6.22 -22.54
C VAL A 188 10.20 6.02 -21.41
N ARG A 189 9.06 6.71 -21.46
CA ARG A 189 7.97 6.55 -20.49
C ARG A 189 7.34 5.16 -20.58
N VAL A 190 6.96 4.61 -19.43
CA VAL A 190 6.37 3.26 -19.31
C VAL A 190 5.08 3.26 -18.48
N THR A 191 4.51 4.43 -18.24
CA THR A 191 3.33 4.68 -17.42
C THR A 191 2.27 5.43 -18.20
N PHE A 192 1.05 5.43 -17.69
CA PHE A 192 -0.11 6.05 -18.32
C PHE A 192 -0.12 7.54 -18.01
N ASP A 193 -0.45 8.37 -18.99
CA ASP A 193 -0.63 9.81 -18.81
C ASP A 193 -2.04 10.24 -19.26
N GLU A 194 -2.33 11.53 -19.18
CA GLU A 194 -3.66 12.05 -19.53
C GLU A 194 -4.01 11.85 -21.02
N GLN A 195 -2.99 11.78 -21.89
CA GLN A 195 -3.16 11.55 -23.33
C GLN A 195 -3.34 10.05 -23.64
N HIS A 196 -2.71 9.18 -22.87
CA HIS A 196 -2.72 7.73 -22.99
C HIS A 196 -3.14 7.07 -21.67
N PRO A 197 -4.40 7.27 -21.23
CA PRO A 197 -4.87 6.70 -19.98
C PRO A 197 -4.94 5.17 -20.07
N SER A 198 -4.96 4.52 -18.92
CA SER A 198 -5.10 3.06 -18.83
C SER A 198 -6.38 2.60 -19.50
N LYS A 199 -6.31 1.56 -20.32
CA LYS A 199 -7.42 0.81 -20.90
C LYS A 199 -7.39 -0.64 -20.44
N VAL A 200 -6.53 -0.95 -19.47
CA VAL A 200 -6.34 -2.30 -18.94
C VAL A 200 -7.59 -2.70 -18.15
N SER A 201 -8.44 -3.50 -18.78
CA SER A 201 -9.69 -4.01 -18.18
C SER A 201 -9.53 -5.34 -17.44
N SER A 202 -8.33 -5.92 -17.44
CA SER A 202 -8.04 -7.18 -16.78
C SER A 202 -8.18 -7.05 -15.27
N LYS A 203 -8.69 -8.10 -14.62
CA LYS A 203 -8.78 -8.15 -13.16
C LYS A 203 -7.37 -8.29 -12.57
N PRO A 204 -7.11 -7.69 -11.39
CA PRO A 204 -5.83 -7.85 -10.69
C PRO A 204 -5.41 -9.32 -10.49
N SER A 205 -6.36 -10.22 -10.29
CA SER A 205 -6.08 -11.67 -10.14
C SER A 205 -5.65 -12.37 -11.43
N GLN A 206 -5.84 -11.76 -12.60
CA GLN A 206 -5.46 -12.31 -13.90
C GLN A 206 -4.05 -11.88 -14.29
N VAL A 207 -3.66 -10.64 -13.96
CA VAL A 207 -2.37 -10.05 -14.33
C VAL A 207 -1.52 -9.90 -13.07
N THR A 208 -0.75 -10.95 -12.78
CA THR A 208 0.14 -11.02 -11.59
C THR A 208 1.56 -10.55 -11.87
N ARG A 209 1.92 -10.44 -13.16
CA ARG A 209 3.22 -9.98 -13.65
C ARG A 209 3.02 -9.15 -14.91
N ILE A 210 3.81 -8.11 -15.04
CA ILE A 210 3.84 -7.28 -16.25
C ILE A 210 5.26 -7.15 -16.77
N GLY A 211 5.40 -6.78 -18.03
CA GLY A 211 6.66 -6.39 -18.65
C GLY A 211 6.37 -5.33 -19.72
N TYR A 212 7.42 -4.85 -20.37
CA TYR A 212 7.27 -3.88 -21.45
C TYR A 212 8.05 -4.35 -22.67
N ARG A 213 7.42 -4.31 -23.84
CA ARG A 213 8.13 -4.43 -25.12
C ARG A 213 8.45 -3.04 -25.61
N VAL A 214 9.74 -2.75 -25.79
CA VAL A 214 10.18 -1.53 -26.46
C VAL A 214 10.50 -1.88 -27.90
N SER A 215 9.75 -1.29 -28.84
CA SER A 215 9.95 -1.42 -30.27
C SER A 215 10.48 -0.10 -30.82
N LEU A 216 11.59 -0.14 -31.53
CA LEU A 216 12.18 1.01 -32.20
C LEU A 216 11.97 0.87 -33.71
N TYR A 217 11.62 1.98 -34.35
CA TYR A 217 11.40 2.06 -35.79
C TYR A 217 12.31 3.12 -36.36
N GLY A 218 13.10 2.73 -37.35
CA GLY A 218 13.96 3.65 -38.08
C GLY A 218 13.61 3.67 -39.56
N ARG A 219 13.98 4.75 -40.24
CA ARG A 219 13.82 4.93 -41.69
C ARG A 219 15.19 5.15 -42.32
N GLY A 220 15.54 4.33 -43.32
CA GLY A 220 16.73 4.50 -44.13
C GLY A 220 16.60 5.65 -45.14
N GLN A 221 17.71 6.06 -45.75
CA GLN A 221 17.73 7.09 -46.80
C GLN A 221 16.92 6.71 -48.06
N ASP A 222 16.74 5.42 -48.30
CA ASP A 222 15.90 4.86 -49.36
C ASP A 222 14.40 4.80 -48.98
N GLY A 223 14.05 5.27 -47.79
CA GLY A 223 12.69 5.22 -47.23
C GLY A 223 12.32 3.86 -46.61
N ALA A 224 13.22 2.87 -46.62
CA ALA A 224 12.95 1.56 -46.02
C ALA A 224 12.78 1.68 -44.50
N VAL A 225 11.74 1.04 -43.96
CA VAL A 225 11.51 0.99 -42.51
C VAL A 225 12.22 -0.23 -41.93
N VAL A 226 13.06 -0.01 -40.93
CA VAL A 226 13.71 -1.05 -40.13
C VAL A 226 13.13 -1.05 -38.72
N THR A 227 13.03 -2.21 -38.09
CA THR A 227 12.49 -2.33 -36.73
C THR A 227 13.25 -3.34 -35.89
N THR A 228 13.34 -3.05 -34.60
CA THR A 228 13.84 -3.96 -33.58
C THR A 228 12.96 -3.87 -32.34
N SER A 229 12.84 -4.94 -31.57
CA SER A 229 12.16 -4.91 -30.29
C SER A 229 12.88 -5.72 -29.22
N LYS A 230 12.65 -5.34 -27.96
CA LYS A 230 13.12 -6.10 -26.80
C LYS A 230 12.16 -6.00 -25.65
N ASP A 231 11.97 -7.12 -24.98
CA ASP A 231 11.13 -7.21 -23.79
C ASP A 231 11.96 -6.92 -22.55
N SER A 232 11.39 -6.15 -21.62
CA SER A 232 11.97 -5.91 -20.31
C SER A 232 11.87 -7.18 -19.45
N ALA A 233 12.65 -7.22 -18.36
CA ALA A 233 12.39 -8.19 -17.30
C ALA A 233 10.98 -7.97 -16.70
N SER A 234 10.40 -9.03 -16.15
CA SER A 234 9.10 -8.95 -15.46
C SER A 234 9.16 -8.04 -14.22
N LEU A 235 8.05 -7.35 -14.01
CA LEU A 235 7.76 -6.44 -12.92
C LEU A 235 6.52 -6.91 -12.16
N PHE A 236 6.23 -6.25 -11.04
CA PHE A 236 5.07 -6.54 -10.20
C PHE A 236 4.04 -5.40 -10.35
N PRO A 237 2.82 -5.68 -10.84
CA PRO A 237 1.80 -4.66 -10.92
C PRO A 237 1.25 -4.33 -9.51
N LEU A 238 1.01 -3.05 -9.28
CA LEU A 238 0.18 -2.55 -8.19
C LEU A 238 -1.15 -2.04 -8.75
N TRP A 239 -2.22 -2.27 -8.03
CA TRP A 239 -3.59 -1.96 -8.40
C TRP A 239 -4.24 -1.10 -7.33
N ARG A 240 -5.17 -0.23 -7.70
CA ARG A 240 -6.01 0.45 -6.70
C ARG A 240 -6.72 -0.59 -5.83
N LEU A 241 -6.87 -0.31 -4.54
CA LEU A 241 -7.68 -1.13 -3.63
C LEU A 241 -9.08 -1.42 -4.22
N PRO A 242 -9.67 -2.59 -3.91
CA PRO A 242 -11.04 -2.87 -4.32
C PRO A 242 -12.02 -1.77 -3.90
N ALA A 243 -12.95 -1.43 -4.80
CA ALA A 243 -13.99 -0.46 -4.51
C ALA A 243 -14.82 -0.85 -3.27
N GLY A 244 -15.34 0.17 -2.57
CA GLY A 244 -16.18 -0.01 -1.39
C GLY A 244 -15.42 -0.39 -0.11
N ILE A 245 -14.09 -0.30 -0.12
CA ILE A 245 -13.28 -0.34 1.10
C ILE A 245 -13.23 1.07 1.70
N GLY A 246 -13.61 1.20 2.97
CA GLY A 246 -13.50 2.46 3.69
C GLY A 246 -12.05 2.89 3.79
N ARG A 247 -11.75 4.13 3.39
CA ARG A 247 -10.45 4.76 3.59
C ARG A 247 -10.56 5.81 4.69
N PHE A 248 -9.53 5.95 5.51
CA PHE A 248 -9.47 6.98 6.54
C PHE A 248 -8.08 7.61 6.64
N GLY A 249 -7.98 8.68 7.44
CA GLY A 249 -6.73 9.41 7.67
C GLY A 249 -6.41 10.43 6.59
N THR A 250 -5.33 11.19 6.81
CA THR A 250 -4.83 12.15 5.83
C THR A 250 -4.18 11.36 4.69
N ARG A 251 -4.62 11.63 3.46
CA ARG A 251 -4.10 10.97 2.26
C ARG A 251 -2.92 11.77 1.72
N SER A 252 -1.86 11.07 1.29
CA SER A 252 -0.86 11.72 0.44
C SER A 252 -1.50 12.09 -0.90
N GLU A 253 -1.18 13.27 -1.42
CA GLU A 253 -1.57 13.67 -2.79
C GLU A 253 -1.09 12.66 -3.84
N ASP A 254 0.03 11.97 -3.55
CA ASP A 254 0.62 10.88 -4.34
C ASP A 254 -0.17 9.56 -4.35
N GLY A 255 -1.41 9.56 -3.85
CA GLY A 255 -2.35 8.45 -3.88
C GLY A 255 -1.87 7.20 -3.15
N ASP A 256 -2.04 7.11 -1.82
CA ASP A 256 -1.91 5.80 -1.16
C ASP A 256 -3.23 5.03 -1.20
N ASP A 257 -3.25 4.02 -2.06
CA ASP A 257 -4.27 3.00 -2.21
C ASP A 257 -3.80 1.86 -3.15
N TRP A 258 -2.49 1.78 -3.39
CA TRP A 258 -1.94 0.84 -4.36
C TRP A 258 -1.60 -0.47 -3.65
N CYS A 259 -2.24 -1.55 -4.04
CA CYS A 259 -2.08 -2.86 -3.43
C CYS A 259 -1.57 -3.87 -4.47
N SER A 260 -0.95 -4.94 -3.99
CA SER A 260 -0.58 -6.04 -4.88
C SER A 260 -1.83 -6.75 -5.40
N SER A 261 -1.67 -7.48 -6.50
CA SER A 261 -2.71 -8.38 -7.04
C SER A 261 -3.25 -9.35 -5.97
N PHE A 262 -2.39 -9.80 -5.07
CA PHE A 262 -2.76 -10.68 -3.98
C PHE A 262 -3.59 -10.00 -2.90
N THR A 263 -3.14 -8.85 -2.42
CA THR A 263 -3.88 -8.05 -1.42
C THR A 263 -5.22 -7.63 -1.96
N HIS A 264 -5.29 -7.22 -3.23
CA HIS A 264 -6.55 -6.97 -3.91
C HIS A 264 -7.47 -8.20 -3.85
N GLY A 265 -6.95 -9.38 -4.19
CA GLY A 265 -7.68 -10.65 -4.14
C GLY A 265 -8.19 -11.00 -2.73
N TRP A 266 -7.35 -10.83 -1.70
CA TRP A 266 -7.71 -11.06 -0.30
C TRP A 266 -8.82 -10.09 0.15
N LEU A 267 -8.66 -8.79 -0.11
CA LEU A 267 -9.66 -7.78 0.23
C LEU A 267 -10.95 -7.87 -0.61
N SER A 268 -10.94 -8.59 -1.73
CA SER A 268 -12.14 -8.88 -2.51
C SER A 268 -13.01 -9.96 -1.87
N VAL A 269 -12.48 -10.74 -0.93
CA VAL A 269 -13.25 -11.73 -0.16
C VAL A 269 -13.95 -11.03 1.00
N ALA A 270 -15.28 -11.14 1.07
CA ALA A 270 -16.06 -10.40 2.08
C ALA A 270 -15.70 -10.75 3.52
N ALA A 271 -15.39 -12.02 3.81
CA ALA A 271 -14.98 -12.48 5.15
C ALA A 271 -13.64 -11.84 5.57
N ASP A 272 -12.69 -11.78 4.65
CA ASP A 272 -11.34 -11.25 4.86
C ASP A 272 -11.40 -9.72 5.00
N ARG A 273 -12.13 -9.05 4.10
CA ARG A 273 -12.41 -7.61 4.17
C ARG A 273 -13.08 -7.21 5.49
N ALA A 274 -13.95 -8.05 6.04
CA ALA A 274 -14.60 -7.77 7.32
C ALA A 274 -13.62 -7.78 8.52
N LEU A 275 -12.43 -8.36 8.36
CA LEU A 275 -11.38 -8.29 9.39
C LEU A 275 -10.71 -6.92 9.41
N LEU A 276 -10.65 -6.23 8.27
CA LEU A 276 -10.03 -4.92 8.07
C LEU A 276 -11.03 -3.96 7.38
N PRO A 277 -12.08 -3.51 8.10
CA PRO A 277 -13.18 -2.77 7.48
C PRO A 277 -12.78 -1.38 6.98
N GLU A 278 -11.70 -0.81 7.52
CA GLU A 278 -11.22 0.54 7.20
C GLU A 278 -9.69 0.51 7.07
N ILE A 279 -9.16 1.04 5.97
CA ILE A 279 -7.71 1.03 5.67
C ILE A 279 -7.18 2.47 5.65
N ASN A 280 -6.15 2.70 6.45
CA ASN A 280 -5.39 3.95 6.49
C ASN A 280 -4.42 3.98 5.31
N ASP A 281 -3.38 3.15 5.36
CA ASP A 281 -2.20 3.20 4.49
C ASP A 281 -1.93 1.82 3.87
N VAL A 282 -1.49 1.80 2.62
CA VAL A 282 -1.15 0.60 1.85
C VAL A 282 0.19 0.75 1.14
N SER A 283 0.22 1.40 -0.02
CA SER A 283 1.43 1.74 -0.77
C SER A 283 1.14 3.01 -1.53
N GLY A 284 2.14 3.87 -1.66
CA GLY A 284 2.12 4.93 -2.65
C GLY A 284 2.25 4.39 -4.07
N GLU A 285 1.94 5.25 -5.04
CA GLU A 285 2.06 4.96 -6.46
C GLU A 285 3.48 4.47 -6.80
N HIS A 286 3.59 3.43 -7.63
CA HIS A 286 4.85 2.78 -7.99
C HIS A 286 5.73 2.37 -6.80
N ALA A 287 5.12 1.95 -5.69
CA ALA A 287 5.85 1.59 -4.47
C ALA A 287 6.64 2.75 -3.85
N ARG A 288 6.16 4.00 -4.02
CA ARG A 288 6.74 5.16 -3.36
C ARG A 288 6.56 5.06 -1.85
N ASN A 289 7.63 5.40 -1.13
CA ASN A 289 7.61 5.50 0.32
C ASN A 289 6.91 6.79 0.74
N LEU A 290 5.79 6.66 1.45
CA LEU A 290 4.98 7.78 1.93
C LEU A 290 5.24 8.16 3.40
N GLY A 291 6.35 7.68 3.95
CA GLY A 291 6.72 7.88 5.36
C GLY A 291 6.95 6.58 6.10
N HIS A 292 6.49 5.44 5.57
CA HIS A 292 6.63 4.11 6.16
C HIS A 292 7.41 3.14 5.26
N GLN A 293 8.46 2.51 5.81
CA GLN A 293 9.41 1.69 5.03
C GLN A 293 8.85 0.33 4.58
N THR A 294 7.73 -0.11 5.14
CA THR A 294 7.14 -1.44 4.90
C THR A 294 6.13 -1.43 3.76
N HIS A 295 5.47 -0.30 3.51
CA HIS A 295 4.30 -0.15 2.64
C HIS A 295 4.56 -0.29 1.13
N LEU A 296 5.81 -0.46 0.73
CA LEU A 296 6.22 -0.44 -0.68
C LEU A 296 5.68 -1.62 -1.48
N THR A 297 5.22 -2.68 -0.80
CA THR A 297 4.90 -3.93 -1.48
C THR A 297 3.46 -4.05 -1.96
N GLY A 298 2.58 -3.17 -1.46
CA GLY A 298 1.15 -3.32 -1.58
C GLY A 298 0.60 -4.53 -0.80
N ASN A 299 1.37 -5.14 0.10
CA ASN A 299 0.95 -6.26 0.97
C ASN A 299 0.83 -5.86 2.44
N ASP A 300 1.20 -4.64 2.78
CA ASP A 300 1.21 -4.12 4.12
C ASP A 300 0.06 -3.13 4.25
N LEU A 301 -0.77 -3.29 5.27
CA LEU A 301 -1.99 -2.53 5.48
C LEU A 301 -1.97 -1.93 6.88
N ASP A 302 -2.04 -0.62 6.97
CA ASP A 302 -2.37 0.06 8.22
C ASP A 302 -3.89 0.26 8.28
N THR A 303 -4.48 -0.06 9.42
CA THR A 303 -5.91 0.07 9.67
C THR A 303 -6.17 0.75 10.99
N PHE A 304 -7.43 1.12 11.23
CA PHE A 304 -7.80 1.71 12.50
C PHE A 304 -7.65 0.67 13.61
N HIS A 305 -7.57 1.12 14.86
CA HIS A 305 -7.66 0.21 16.00
C HIS A 305 -8.89 -0.69 15.89
N LEU A 306 -8.70 -1.96 16.27
CA LEU A 306 -9.75 -2.97 16.24
C LEU A 306 -10.90 -2.68 17.21
N TYR A 307 -10.66 -1.81 18.19
CA TYR A 307 -11.65 -1.29 19.13
C TYR A 307 -11.70 0.23 19.04
N ARG A 308 -12.92 0.78 18.97
CA ARG A 308 -13.19 2.21 18.89
C ARG A 308 -13.86 2.68 20.18
N PHE A 309 -13.21 3.59 20.90
CA PHE A 309 -13.80 4.22 22.08
C PHE A 309 -14.96 5.15 21.69
N ALA A 310 -15.93 5.29 22.60
CA ALA A 310 -17.05 6.19 22.40
C ALA A 310 -16.57 7.64 22.18
N GLY A 311 -17.24 8.35 21.26
CA GLY A 311 -16.89 9.72 20.87
C GLY A 311 -15.74 9.82 19.87
N VAL A 312 -15.07 8.73 19.50
CA VAL A 312 -14.11 8.72 18.40
C VAL A 312 -14.85 8.43 17.09
N ARG A 313 -14.78 9.37 16.14
CA ARG A 313 -15.32 9.18 14.79
C ARG A 313 -14.30 8.41 13.97
N ALA A 314 -14.70 7.24 13.46
CA ALA A 314 -13.94 6.57 12.41
C ALA A 314 -13.86 7.46 11.17
N GLY A 315 -12.79 7.35 10.38
CA GLY A 315 -12.63 8.18 9.19
C GLY A 315 -11.95 9.53 9.41
N ALA A 316 -12.13 10.16 10.58
CA ALA A 316 -11.64 11.52 10.82
C ALA A 316 -10.11 11.59 10.89
N ALA A 317 -9.53 12.69 10.40
CA ALA A 317 -8.10 12.97 10.55
C ALA A 317 -7.69 12.92 12.03
N GLY A 318 -6.60 12.22 12.33
CA GLY A 318 -6.10 12.04 13.71
C GLY A 318 -6.94 11.12 14.60
N SER A 319 -7.96 10.44 14.06
CA SER A 319 -8.83 9.54 14.84
C SER A 319 -8.05 8.44 15.58
N GLY A 320 -6.95 7.93 15.01
CA GLY A 320 -6.11 6.91 15.63
C GLY A 320 -5.51 7.39 16.96
N GLY A 321 -4.88 8.57 16.92
CA GLY A 321 -4.32 9.23 18.10
C GLY A 321 -5.39 9.53 19.15
N LEU A 322 -6.55 10.04 18.73
CA LEU A 322 -7.68 10.27 19.64
C LEU A 322 -8.16 8.98 20.32
N ASN A 323 -8.18 7.86 19.59
CA ASN A 323 -8.56 6.57 20.16
C ASN A 323 -7.54 6.08 21.18
N TYR A 324 -6.25 6.26 20.90
CA TYR A 324 -5.18 5.95 21.82
C TYR A 324 -5.23 6.84 23.08
N ASP A 325 -5.53 8.13 22.94
CA ASP A 325 -5.72 9.05 24.07
C ASP A 325 -6.91 8.63 24.96
N LYS A 326 -7.98 8.11 24.35
CA LYS A 326 -9.10 7.51 25.11
C LYS A 326 -8.68 6.26 25.87
N LEU A 327 -7.85 5.40 25.27
CA LEU A 327 -7.27 4.25 25.97
C LEU A 327 -6.41 4.69 27.16
N VAL A 328 -5.57 5.71 26.99
CA VAL A 328 -4.76 6.31 28.08
C VAL A 328 -5.67 6.82 29.20
N ALA A 329 -6.71 7.60 28.87
CA ALA A 329 -7.63 8.15 29.84
C ALA A 329 -8.40 7.08 30.62
N ALA A 330 -8.91 6.05 29.93
CA ALA A 330 -9.61 4.93 30.54
C ALA A 330 -8.68 4.13 31.48
N THR A 331 -7.44 3.90 31.05
CA THR A 331 -6.43 3.22 31.86
C THR A 331 -6.06 4.03 33.10
N LYS A 332 -5.90 5.35 32.96
CA LYS A 332 -5.65 6.24 34.10
C LYS A 332 -6.80 6.22 35.11
N ALA A 333 -8.04 6.22 34.62
CA ALA A 333 -9.22 6.09 35.48
C ALA A 333 -9.26 4.74 36.19
N ALA A 334 -8.95 3.64 35.49
CA ALA A 334 -8.88 2.30 36.07
C ALA A 334 -7.81 2.19 37.17
N MET A 335 -6.61 2.72 36.93
CA MET A 335 -5.53 2.78 37.93
C MET A 335 -5.89 3.59 39.18
N ASN A 336 -6.85 4.52 39.06
CA ASN A 336 -7.39 5.31 40.16
C ASN A 336 -8.58 4.62 40.85
N GLY A 337 -8.91 3.37 40.50
CA GLY A 337 -10.03 2.62 41.06
C GLY A 337 -11.38 2.90 40.40
N GLY A 338 -11.42 3.58 39.25
CA GLY A 338 -12.65 3.87 38.52
C GLY A 338 -13.19 2.65 37.77
N GLU A 339 -14.37 2.18 38.14
CA GLU A 339 -15.02 0.99 37.55
C GLU A 339 -15.28 1.13 36.06
N GLU A 340 -15.73 2.31 35.61
CA GLU A 340 -16.00 2.56 34.19
C GLU A 340 -14.71 2.54 33.34
N GLY A 341 -13.61 3.07 33.87
CA GLY A 341 -12.30 2.99 33.22
C GLY A 341 -11.84 1.55 33.10
N LEU A 342 -11.97 0.77 34.17
CA LEU A 342 -11.63 -0.66 34.18
C LEU A 342 -12.46 -1.43 33.15
N ARG A 343 -13.77 -1.18 33.09
CA ARG A 343 -14.67 -1.78 32.11
C ARG A 343 -14.25 -1.45 30.68
N GLN A 344 -13.99 -0.18 30.38
CA GLN A 344 -13.58 0.24 29.03
C GLN A 344 -12.26 -0.38 28.57
N VAL A 345 -11.26 -0.48 29.46
CA VAL A 345 -9.97 -1.12 29.13
C VAL A 345 -10.14 -2.62 28.95
N ARG A 346 -10.96 -3.27 29.78
CA ARG A 346 -11.32 -4.69 29.62
C ARG A 346 -12.00 -4.94 28.26
N ASP A 347 -12.98 -4.12 27.90
CA ASP A 347 -13.71 -4.23 26.63
C ASP A 347 -12.79 -4.04 25.43
N TRP A 348 -11.88 -3.04 25.51
CA TRP A 348 -10.82 -2.85 24.52
C TRP A 348 -9.95 -4.10 24.37
N ALA A 349 -9.45 -4.65 25.49
CA ALA A 349 -8.56 -5.81 25.47
C ALA A 349 -9.26 -7.05 24.90
N GLN A 350 -10.48 -7.37 25.34
CA GLN A 350 -11.24 -8.53 24.87
C GLN A 350 -11.62 -8.43 23.39
N THR A 351 -12.10 -7.26 22.96
CA THR A 351 -12.47 -7.03 21.55
C THR A 351 -11.25 -7.11 20.65
N THR A 352 -10.14 -6.48 21.07
CA THR A 352 -8.88 -6.52 20.33
C THR A 352 -8.34 -7.95 20.24
N ARG A 353 -8.26 -8.69 21.35
CA ARG A 353 -7.84 -10.11 21.37
C ARG A 353 -8.67 -10.96 20.42
N THR A 354 -9.99 -10.77 20.42
CA THR A 354 -10.90 -11.53 19.55
C THR A 354 -10.63 -11.25 18.08
N ARG A 355 -10.48 -9.98 17.69
CA ARG A 355 -10.25 -9.58 16.30
C ARG A 355 -8.84 -9.94 15.81
N LEU A 356 -7.81 -9.72 16.64
CA LEU A 356 -6.46 -10.21 16.36
C LEU A 356 -6.44 -11.74 16.24
N GLY A 357 -7.20 -12.45 17.08
CA GLY A 357 -7.35 -13.89 16.99
C GLY A 357 -7.86 -14.33 15.61
N ARG A 358 -8.81 -13.61 15.01
CA ARG A 358 -9.30 -13.92 13.65
C ARG A 358 -8.25 -13.64 12.58
N LEU A 359 -7.53 -12.53 12.68
CA LEU A 359 -6.40 -12.23 11.78
C LEU A 359 -5.30 -13.29 11.90
N ILE A 360 -5.02 -13.76 13.12
CA ILE A 360 -4.03 -14.82 13.37
C ILE A 360 -4.42 -16.15 12.72
N ASP A 361 -5.71 -16.45 12.67
CA ASP A 361 -6.22 -17.68 12.04
C ASP A 361 -6.22 -17.59 10.51
N ASP A 362 -6.11 -16.39 9.95
CA ASP A 362 -5.94 -16.21 8.51
C ASP A 362 -4.53 -16.64 8.08
N LYS A 363 -4.47 -17.59 7.15
CA LYS A 363 -3.20 -18.14 6.63
C LYS A 363 -2.41 -17.18 5.74
N ASN A 364 -3.05 -16.12 5.26
CA ASN A 364 -2.45 -15.08 4.41
C ASN A 364 -1.84 -13.96 5.26
N VAL A 365 -2.30 -13.79 6.50
CA VAL A 365 -1.68 -12.88 7.46
C VAL A 365 -0.38 -13.51 7.98
N VAL A 366 0.74 -12.82 7.77
CA VAL A 366 2.07 -13.28 8.19
C VAL A 366 2.69 -12.45 9.31
N ARG A 367 2.20 -11.22 9.49
CA ARG A 367 2.68 -10.32 10.53
C ARG A 367 1.60 -9.36 10.97
N ILE A 368 1.60 -9.05 12.26
CA ILE A 368 0.82 -7.95 12.82
C ILE A 368 1.73 -7.09 13.69
N TYR A 369 1.65 -5.76 13.60
CA TYR A 369 2.16 -4.83 14.61
C TYR A 369 1.02 -4.09 15.27
N TYR A 370 1.14 -3.83 16.58
CA TYR A 370 0.09 -3.17 17.35
C TYR A 370 0.65 -2.33 18.50
N ALA A 371 -0.21 -1.64 19.23
CA ALA A 371 0.16 -0.69 20.26
C ALA A 371 0.97 -1.32 21.42
N ALA A 372 2.16 -0.78 21.67
CA ALA A 372 2.92 -1.06 22.90
C ALA A 372 2.39 -0.28 24.10
N GLY A 373 1.92 0.94 23.88
CA GLY A 373 1.75 1.95 24.91
C GLY A 373 3.06 2.70 25.17
N SER A 374 3.02 4.02 25.00
CA SER A 374 4.10 4.97 25.28
C SER A 374 3.99 5.54 26.70
N ARG A 375 5.09 6.14 27.18
CA ARG A 375 5.08 6.97 28.38
C ARG A 375 4.09 8.12 28.22
N VAL A 376 3.36 8.44 29.29
CA VAL A 376 2.43 9.57 29.33
C VAL A 376 3.10 10.73 30.05
N LYS A 377 3.14 11.91 29.41
CA LYS A 377 3.76 13.10 30.00
C LYS A 377 3.06 13.47 31.31
N GLY A 378 3.84 13.61 32.38
CA GLY A 378 3.33 13.96 33.70
C GLY A 378 2.70 12.81 34.48
N ASP A 379 2.77 11.56 33.99
CA ASP A 379 2.26 10.39 34.71
C ASP A 379 3.25 9.22 34.61
N SER A 380 4.10 9.08 35.63
CA SER A 380 5.16 8.06 35.69
C SER A 380 4.65 6.63 35.79
N ARG A 381 3.34 6.44 36.04
CA ARG A 381 2.71 5.12 36.08
C ARG A 381 2.67 4.43 34.73
N PHE A 382 2.77 5.19 33.64
CA PHE A 382 2.81 4.66 32.27
C PHE A 382 4.25 4.46 31.81
N ALA A 383 4.75 3.23 31.94
CA ALA A 383 6.00 2.79 31.32
C ALA A 383 5.76 2.30 29.87
N VAL A 384 6.79 2.33 29.02
CA VAL A 384 6.68 1.74 27.66
C VAL A 384 6.27 0.27 27.79
N GLY A 385 5.28 -0.15 26.99
CA GLY A 385 4.76 -1.53 27.01
C GLY A 385 3.51 -1.74 27.87
N TRP A 386 2.97 -0.69 28.52
CA TRP A 386 1.79 -0.82 29.39
C TRP A 386 0.55 -1.36 28.66
N ALA A 387 0.29 -0.91 27.42
CA ALA A 387 -0.86 -1.36 26.65
C ALA A 387 -0.65 -2.80 26.16
N ALA A 388 0.58 -3.14 25.75
CA ALA A 388 0.93 -4.51 25.41
C ALA A 388 0.74 -5.45 26.62
N ALA A 389 1.15 -5.06 27.82
CA ALA A 389 0.97 -5.86 29.04
C ALA A 389 -0.52 -6.11 29.34
N LEU A 390 -1.35 -5.07 29.31
CA LEU A 390 -2.80 -5.22 29.47
C LEU A 390 -3.42 -6.15 28.42
N LEU A 391 -3.02 -6.01 27.16
CA LEU A 391 -3.54 -6.83 26.07
C LEU A 391 -3.03 -8.27 26.13
N ARG A 392 -1.78 -8.49 26.52
CA ARG A 392 -1.12 -9.81 26.53
C ARG A 392 -1.41 -10.58 27.80
N GLU A 393 -1.21 -9.96 28.96
CA GLU A 393 -1.28 -10.63 30.26
C GLU A 393 -2.65 -10.43 30.94
N GLY A 394 -3.43 -9.46 30.47
CA GLY A 394 -4.67 -9.05 31.15
C GLY A 394 -4.39 -8.24 32.41
N ALA A 395 -3.12 -7.90 32.68
CA ALA A 395 -2.70 -7.15 33.85
C ALA A 395 -1.53 -6.22 33.52
N TYR A 396 -1.39 -5.13 34.30
CA TYR A 396 -0.25 -4.23 34.21
C TYR A 396 0.19 -3.75 35.60
N THR A 397 1.45 -4.03 35.94
CA THR A 397 2.07 -3.52 37.16
C THR A 397 2.56 -2.07 36.97
N PHE A 398 2.24 -1.20 37.91
CA PHE A 398 2.74 0.18 37.95
C PHE A 398 3.13 0.59 39.38
N THR A 399 3.92 1.66 39.50
CA THR A 399 4.26 2.26 40.80
C THR A 399 3.40 3.49 41.04
N ASN A 400 2.59 3.52 42.09
CA ASN A 400 1.71 4.65 42.38
C ASN A 400 2.48 5.87 42.96
N ALA A 401 1.76 6.97 43.23
CA ALA A 401 2.34 8.18 43.80
C ALA A 401 2.98 7.98 45.18
N LYS A 402 2.56 6.95 45.93
CA LYS A 402 3.13 6.55 47.22
C LYS A 402 4.34 5.63 47.10
N LYS A 403 4.84 5.40 45.87
CA LYS A 403 5.93 4.47 45.54
C LYS A 403 5.60 3.00 45.85
N GLU A 404 4.33 2.66 45.93
CA GLU A 404 3.87 1.29 46.13
C GLU A 404 3.69 0.61 44.76
N ARG A 405 4.08 -0.66 44.69
CA ARG A 405 3.82 -1.50 43.52
C ARG A 405 2.35 -1.89 43.53
N MET A 406 1.62 -1.43 42.52
CA MET A 406 0.22 -1.72 42.29
C MET A 406 0.07 -2.55 41.01
N GLU A 407 -1.07 -3.20 40.86
CA GLU A 407 -1.45 -3.92 39.66
C GLU A 407 -2.83 -3.47 39.21
N LEU A 408 -2.95 -3.18 37.91
CA LEU A 408 -4.24 -3.07 37.24
C LEU A 408 -4.54 -4.43 36.61
N ASP A 409 -5.40 -5.22 37.26
CA ASP A 409 -5.88 -6.52 36.75
C ASP A 409 -7.24 -6.33 36.05
N LEU A 410 -7.31 -6.75 34.80
CA LEU A 410 -8.55 -6.72 34.01
C LEU A 410 -9.45 -7.92 34.30
N GLY A 411 -8.99 -8.97 34.98
CA GLY A 411 -9.76 -10.17 35.29
C GLY A 411 -10.02 -11.07 34.07
N ILE A 412 -9.18 -10.96 33.03
CA ILE A 412 -9.31 -11.71 31.77
C ILE A 412 -8.13 -12.66 31.50
N GLY A 413 -7.15 -12.69 32.42
CA GLY A 413 -5.95 -13.50 32.34
C GLY A 413 -5.08 -13.24 31.10
N ALA A 414 -4.03 -14.06 30.97
CA ALA A 414 -3.14 -14.03 29.83
C ALA A 414 -3.86 -14.49 28.55
N TRP A 415 -3.51 -13.88 27.43
CA TRP A 415 -4.03 -14.23 26.13
C TRP A 415 -3.35 -15.50 25.62
N SER A 416 -4.13 -16.54 25.37
CA SER A 416 -3.63 -17.85 24.93
C SER A 416 -2.87 -17.84 23.59
N ARG A 417 -2.91 -16.73 22.84
CA ARG A 417 -2.25 -16.58 21.53
C ARG A 417 -1.00 -15.70 21.57
N ILE A 418 -0.52 -15.35 22.75
CA ILE A 418 0.64 -14.47 22.98
C ILE A 418 1.94 -14.95 22.29
N ASP A 419 2.11 -16.26 22.15
CA ASP A 419 3.29 -16.88 21.53
C ASP A 419 3.11 -17.15 20.02
N ASN A 420 2.05 -16.62 19.42
CA ASN A 420 1.82 -16.84 18.00
C ASN A 420 2.91 -16.14 17.16
N PRO A 421 3.54 -16.82 16.18
CA PRO A 421 4.65 -16.25 15.42
C PRO A 421 4.27 -15.00 14.59
N ILE A 422 2.98 -14.78 14.32
CA ILE A 422 2.44 -13.63 13.59
C ILE A 422 2.54 -12.33 14.41
N ILE A 423 2.36 -12.41 15.74
CA ILE A 423 2.43 -11.28 16.66
C ILE A 423 3.16 -11.70 17.93
N ARG A 424 4.42 -11.28 18.04
CA ARG A 424 5.30 -11.56 19.17
C ARG A 424 5.40 -10.33 20.05
N GLU A 425 6.02 -10.48 21.21
CA GLU A 425 6.31 -9.37 22.13
C GLU A 425 6.93 -8.13 21.44
N LYS A 426 7.93 -8.35 20.59
CA LYS A 426 8.61 -7.27 19.84
C LYS A 426 7.74 -6.55 18.80
N ASP A 427 6.54 -7.06 18.55
CA ASP A 427 5.62 -6.53 17.54
C ASP A 427 4.59 -5.58 18.12
N PHE A 428 4.57 -5.48 19.44
CA PHE A 428 3.95 -4.37 20.12
C PHE A 428 4.93 -3.20 20.11
N ARG A 429 4.62 -2.15 19.36
CA ARG A 429 5.52 -1.02 19.12
C ARG A 429 4.84 0.31 19.42
N THR A 430 5.65 1.30 19.81
CA THR A 430 5.14 2.63 20.17
C THR A 430 4.77 3.50 18.98
N ASP A 431 5.36 3.23 17.81
CA ASP A 431 5.03 3.85 16.53
C ASP A 431 3.75 3.28 15.90
N HIS A 432 3.12 2.30 16.54
CA HIS A 432 1.82 1.71 16.16
C HIS A 432 0.78 1.89 17.27
N ASN A 433 0.95 2.92 18.12
CA ASN A 433 0.03 3.17 19.22
C ASN A 433 -1.34 3.67 18.76
N ASP A 434 -1.44 4.22 17.55
CA ASP A 434 -2.62 4.85 16.97
C ASP A 434 -3.27 4.04 15.83
N HIS A 435 -2.69 2.90 15.44
CA HIS A 435 -3.20 2.06 14.37
C HIS A 435 -2.83 0.57 14.54
N LEU A 436 -3.40 -0.27 13.68
CA LEU A 436 -3.00 -1.67 13.50
C LEU A 436 -2.24 -1.77 12.18
N HIS A 437 -1.15 -2.53 12.15
CA HIS A 437 -0.49 -2.90 10.91
C HIS A 437 -0.64 -4.40 10.65
N VAL A 438 -0.94 -4.77 9.41
CA VAL A 438 -1.08 -6.16 8.95
C VAL A 438 -0.27 -6.37 7.69
N ALA A 439 0.65 -7.33 7.72
CA ALA A 439 1.36 -7.77 6.51
C ALA A 439 0.78 -9.09 6.00
N LEU A 440 0.52 -9.12 4.69
CA LEU A 440 -0.02 -10.24 3.95
C LEU A 440 1.08 -10.93 3.11
N SER A 441 0.89 -12.21 2.79
CA SER A 441 1.79 -12.95 1.91
C SER A 441 1.06 -13.91 0.98
N GLU A 442 1.44 -13.88 -0.30
CA GLU A 442 1.01 -14.86 -1.31
C GLU A 442 1.37 -16.29 -0.94
N THR A 443 2.49 -16.46 -0.21
CA THR A 443 2.89 -17.77 0.29
C THR A 443 2.08 -18.06 1.53
N LYS A 444 0.97 -18.78 1.35
CA LYS A 444 0.12 -19.27 2.45
C LYS A 444 0.99 -19.91 3.53
N ARG A 445 0.76 -19.54 4.78
CA ARG A 445 1.33 -20.27 5.91
C ARG A 445 0.86 -21.73 5.84
N LYS A 446 1.82 -22.65 5.96
CA LYS A 446 1.57 -24.10 5.93
C LYS A 446 0.77 -24.53 7.14
#